data_AF-A0A5E4L3M4-F1
#
_entry.id   AF-A0A5E4L3M4-F1
#
_cell.length_a   1.000
_cell.length_b   1.000
_cell.length_c   1.000
_cell.angle_alpha   90.00
_cell.angle_beta   90.00
_cell.angle_gamma   90.00
#
_symmetry.space_group_name_H-M   'P 1'
#
loop_
_entity.id
_entity.type
_entity.pdbx_description
1 polymer ?
#
loop_
_entity_poly.entity_id
_entity_poly.type
_entity_poly.pdbx_seq_one_letter_code
_entity_poly.pdbx_strand_id
1 'polypeptide(L)' 'MDENTVNRTKAAINALIDIEQLWIENTPNYNLSTQELVVLKKRLERASENVSKIYEENRAKLQAAEDEIKKMHEGKKRKG' A
#
# COMPACT_ATOMS: atom_id res chain seq x y z
N MET A 1 1.70 -1.01 -15.17
CA MET A 1 0.93 0.04 -14.47
C MET A 1 1.21 1.39 -15.11
N ASP A 2 0.38 2.40 -14.90
CA ASP A 2 0.57 3.76 -15.43
C ASP A 2 1.34 4.67 -14.44
N GLU A 3 1.66 5.88 -14.89
CA GLU A 3 2.35 6.88 -14.08
C GLU A 3 1.57 7.26 -12.82
N ASN A 4 0.23 7.28 -12.91
CA ASN A 4 -0.63 7.61 -11.79
C ASN A 4 -0.49 6.58 -10.66
N THR A 5 -0.44 5.29 -11.01
CA THR A 5 -0.17 4.22 -10.05
C THR A 5 1.18 4.43 -9.36
N VAL A 6 2.24 4.77 -10.10
CA VAL A 6 3.57 5.03 -9.52
C VAL A 6 3.55 6.23 -8.56
N ASN A 7 2.86 7.32 -8.95
CA ASN A 7 2.74 8.51 -8.13
C ASN A 7 1.95 8.26 -6.85
N ARG A 8 0.86 7.48 -6.93
CA ARG A 8 0.12 7.02 -5.75
C ARG A 8 0.98 6.17 -4.83
N THR A 9 1.79 5.26 -5.38
CA THR A 9 2.70 4.42 -4.58
C THR A 9 3.69 5.28 -3.81
N LYS A 10 4.32 6.27 -4.47
CA LYS A 10 5.22 7.23 -3.81
C LYS A 10 4.49 7.99 -2.70
N ALA A 11 3.27 8.46 -2.95
CA ALA A 11 2.49 9.19 -1.96
C ALA A 11 2.10 8.33 -0.74
N ALA A 12 1.76 7.06 -0.95
CA ALA A 12 1.48 6.11 0.13
C ALA A 12 2.72 5.86 1.00
N ILE A 13 3.86 5.60 0.36
CA ILE A 13 5.14 5.37 1.05
C ILE A 13 5.54 6.59 1.88
N ASN A 14 5.47 7.80 1.30
CA ASN A 14 5.81 9.02 2.03
C ASN A 14 4.91 9.23 3.26
N ALA A 15 3.60 8.94 3.15
CA ALA A 15 2.70 9.03 4.29
C ALA A 15 3.03 8.00 5.39
N LEU A 16 3.46 6.78 5.03
CA LEU A 16 3.90 5.77 5.99
C LEU A 16 5.21 6.14 6.68
N ILE A 17 6.16 6.73 5.95
CA ILE A 17 7.41 7.25 6.52
C ILE A 17 7.11 8.36 7.54
N ASP A 18 6.19 9.29 7.22
CA ASP A 18 5.79 10.33 8.17
C ASP A 18 5.16 9.75 9.46
N ILE A 19 4.43 8.63 9.35
CA ILE A 19 3.84 7.93 10.49
C ILE A 19 4.93 7.26 11.33
N GLU A 20 5.88 6.57 10.70
CA GLU A 20 7.01 5.96 11.39
C GLU A 20 7.81 7.01 12.15
N GLN A 21 8.11 8.14 11.51
CA GLN A 21 8.82 9.26 12.14
C GLN A 21 8.08 9.81 13.37
N LEU A 22 6.75 9.97 13.28
CA LEU A 22 5.93 10.41 14.41
C LEU A 22 6.05 9.45 15.62
N TRP A 23 6.14 8.14 15.38
CA TRP A 23 6.32 7.16 16.44
C TRP A 23 7.72 7.20 17.04
N ILE A 24 8.76 7.35 16.20
CA ILE A 24 10.16 7.49 16.64
C ILE A 24 10.30 8.69 17.58
N GLU A 25 9.74 9.84 17.22
CA GLU A 25 9.77 11.08 18.00
C GLU A 25 9.08 10.96 19.36
N ASN A 26 8.16 10.00 19.50
CA ASN A 26 7.38 9.77 20.72
C ASN A 26 7.87 8.55 21.51
N THR A 27 9.04 8.01 21.17
CA THR A 27 9.69 6.96 21.97
C THR A 27 10.18 7.48 23.33
N PRO A 28 10.24 6.62 24.37
CA PRO A 28 9.80 5.21 24.39
C PRO A 28 8.33 5.04 24.76
N ASN A 29 7.62 6.12 25.12
CA ASN A 29 6.30 6.04 25.72
C ASN A 29 5.18 5.86 24.68
N TYR A 30 5.44 6.17 23.41
CA TYR A 30 4.51 6.12 22.29
C TYR A 30 3.19 6.87 22.57
N ASN A 31 3.26 7.95 23.34
CA ASN A 31 2.09 8.71 23.74
C ASN A 31 1.98 9.98 22.90
N LEU A 32 0.99 10.01 22.01
CA LEU A 32 0.73 11.14 21.14
C LEU A 32 -0.21 12.15 21.81
N SER A 33 0.08 13.44 21.67
CA SER A 33 -0.86 14.49 22.00
C SER A 33 -2.11 14.44 21.11
N THR A 34 -3.18 15.14 21.51
CA THR A 34 -4.39 15.26 20.68
C THR A 34 -4.10 15.81 19.28
N GLN A 35 -3.15 16.75 19.15
CA GLN A 35 -2.77 17.31 17.86
C GLN A 35 -2.04 16.27 16.99
N GLU A 36 -1.12 15.51 17.57
CA GLU A 36 -0.40 14.44 16.88
C GLU A 36 -1.33 13.29 16.47
N LEU A 37 -2.35 12.97 17.27
CA LEU A 37 -3.38 12.00 16.88
C LEU A 37 -4.16 12.46 15.63
N VAL A 38 -4.45 13.76 15.49
CA VAL A 38 -5.06 14.30 14.27
C VAL A 38 -4.10 14.20 13.08
N VAL A 39 -2.80 14.45 13.29
CA VAL A 39 -1.77 14.28 12.25
C VAL A 39 -1.70 12.82 11.81
N LEU A 40 -1.59 11.89 12.75
CA LEU A 40 -1.56 10.45 12.52
C LEU A 40 -2.78 10.01 11.70
N LYS A 41 -3.99 10.42 12.10
CA LYS A 41 -5.22 10.11 11.38
C LYS A 41 -5.15 10.54 9.92
N LYS A 42 -4.76 11.79 9.64
CA LYS A 42 -4.67 12.30 8.25
C LYS A 42 -3.65 11.55 7.41
N ARG A 43 -2.50 11.18 8.00
CA ARG A 43 -1.46 10.40 7.29
C ARG A 43 -1.94 8.99 6.99
N LEU A 44 -2.62 8.34 7.94
CA LEU A 44 -3.21 7.01 7.75
C LEU A 44 -4.29 7.02 6.66
N GLU A 45 -5.20 8.01 6.69
CA GLU A 45 -6.22 8.17 5.66
C GLU A 45 -5.59 8.33 4.27
N ARG A 46 -4.55 9.16 4.15
CA ARG A 46 -3.82 9.37 2.89
C ARG A 46 -3.11 8.11 2.39
N ALA A 47 -2.46 7.37 3.29
CA ALA A 47 -1.80 6.11 2.93
C ALA A 47 -2.83 5.08 2.44
N SER A 48 -3.90 4.90 3.22
CA SER A 48 -5.00 3.98 2.91
C SER A 48 -5.65 4.31 1.57
N GLU A 49 -6.02 5.58 1.33
CA GLU A 49 -6.66 5.98 0.07
C GLU A 49 -5.79 5.68 -1.15
N ASN A 50 -4.48 5.96 -1.07
CA ASN A 50 -3.57 5.69 -2.18
C ASN A 50 -3.40 4.19 -2.42
N VAL A 51 -3.24 3.38 -1.36
CA VAL A 51 -3.15 1.92 -1.48
C VAL A 51 -4.42 1.33 -2.08
N SER A 52 -5.58 1.73 -1.58
CA SER A 52 -6.88 1.29 -2.11
C SER A 52 -7.02 1.65 -3.58
N LYS A 53 -6.71 2.88 -3.99
CA LYS A 53 -6.81 3.28 -5.40
C LYS A 53 -5.84 2.50 -6.30
N ILE A 54 -4.60 2.26 -5.85
CA ILE A 54 -3.64 1.42 -6.59
C ILE A 54 -4.24 0.03 -6.84
N TYR A 55 -4.82 -0.59 -5.81
CA TYR A 55 -5.38 -1.93 -5.93
C TYR A 55 -6.64 -1.94 -6.79
N GLU A 56 -7.63 -1.08 -6.49
CA GLU A 56 -8.92 -1.07 -7.18
C GLU A 56 -8.80 -0.67 -8.65
N GLU A 57 -8.05 0.39 -8.96
CA GLU A 57 -7.88 0.88 -10.33
C GLU A 57 -7.12 -0.13 -11.21
N ASN A 58 -6.33 -1.03 -10.60
CA ASN A 58 -5.53 -2.02 -11.32
C ASN A 58 -5.97 -3.48 -11.11
N ARG A 59 -7.08 -3.71 -10.42
CA ARG A 59 -7.53 -5.05 -9.98
C ARG A 59 -7.60 -6.05 -11.13
N ALA A 60 -8.17 -5.66 -12.27
CA ALA A 60 -8.32 -6.54 -13.44
C ALA A 60 -6.96 -7.00 -14.00
N LYS A 61 -5.97 -6.10 -14.06
CA LYS A 61 -4.61 -6.44 -14.53
C LYS A 61 -3.89 -7.36 -13.55
N LEU A 62 -4.05 -7.10 -12.25
CA LEU A 62 -3.48 -7.95 -11.20
C LEU A 62 -4.09 -9.36 -11.24
N GLN A 63 -5.41 -9.47 -11.40
CA GLN A 63 -6.09 -10.77 -11.51
C GLN A 63 -5.66 -11.52 -12.77
N ALA A 64 -5.60 -10.83 -13.92
CA ALA A 64 -5.15 -11.45 -15.16
C ALA A 64 -3.74 -12.03 -15.04
N ALA A 65 -2.81 -11.30 -14.41
CA ALA A 65 -1.47 -11.79 -14.15
C ALA A 65 -1.46 -13.03 -13.21
N GLU A 66 -2.29 -13.03 -12.18
CA GLU A 66 -2.44 -14.19 -11.29
C GLU A 66 -2.97 -15.43 -12.03
N ASP A 67 -3.98 -15.25 -12.89
CA ASP A 67 -4.60 -16.32 -13.66
C ASP A 67 -3.64 -16.89 -14.72
N GLU A 68 -2.82 -16.05 -15.35
CA GLU A 68 -1.76 -16.49 -16.26
C GLU A 68 -0.74 -17.39 -15.55
N ILE A 69 -0.29 -17.01 -14.35
CA ILE A 69 0.62 -17.81 -13.53
C ILE A 69 -0.01 -19.17 -13.18
N LYS A 70 -1.29 -19.19 -12.80
CA LYS A 70 -2.02 -20.44 -12.49
C LYS A 70 -2.04 -21.39 -13.70
N LYS A 71 -2.36 -20.88 -14.88
CA LYS A 71 -2.37 -21.67 -16.14
C LYS A 71 -1.00 -22.25 -16.47
N MET A 72 0.08 -21.48 -16.27
CA MET A 72 1.44 -21.97 -16.48
C MET A 72 1.80 -23.13 -15.55
N HIS A 73 1.33 -23.12 -14.30
CA HIS A 73 1.58 -24.19 -13.34
C HIS A 73 0.72 -25.44 -13.58
N GLU A 74 -0.53 -25.29 -14.01
CA GLU A 74 -1.38 -26.42 -14.40
C GLU A 74 -0.87 -27.11 -15.68
N GLY A 75 -0.39 -26.33 -16.66
CA GLY A 75 0.22 -26.86 -17.88
C GLY A 75 1.49 -27.67 -17.64
N LYS A 76 2.24 -27.35 -16.57
CA LYS A 76 3.42 -28.13 -16.14
C LYS A 76 3.03 -29.46 -15.48
N LYS A 77 1.92 -29.52 -14.73
CA LYS A 77 1.43 -30.77 -14.10
C LYS A 77 0.88 -31.80 -15.10
N ARG A 78 0.41 -31.38 -16.28
CA ARG A 78 -0.10 -32.28 -17.33
C ARG A 78 0.97 -32.89 -18.24
N LYS A 79 2.22 -32.43 -18.16
CA LYS A 79 3.35 -32.92 -18.96
C LYS A 79 4.36 -33.76 -18.16
N GLY A 80 4.03 -34.10 -16.92
CA GLY A 80 4.81 -35.00 -16.04
C GLY A 80 4.15 -36.35 -15.92
#